data_AF-A0A6I9HGZ7-F1
#
_entry.id   AF-A0A6I9HGZ7-F1
#
_cell.length_a   1.000
_cell.length_b   1.000
_cell.length_c   1.000
_cell.angle_alpha   90.00
_cell.angle_beta   90.00
_cell.angle_gamma   90.00
#
_symmetry.space_group_name_H-M   'P 1'
#
loop_
_entity.id
_entity.type
_entity.pdbx_description
1 polymer ?
#
loop_
_entity_poly.entity_id
_entity_poly.type
_entity_poly.pdbx_seq_one_letter_code
_entity_poly.pdbx_strand_id
1 'polypeptide(L)'
;MPHEDAECRKGSAPNLRDPATRELSVVVPSYNEENRLPLMMDEALDYLENRQKQDPSFTYEVIVVNDGSKDQTAKVAKEYCKKYGSDKVRVISLEKNRGKGGAVRTGVFSSRGKTILMADADGATKFADIEKVEEGLKNLRPWPEGMAISCGSRAHLEKDSIAKRSYFRTLLMYGFHFLVWFLCVKEIRDTQCGFKLLTRQAALQTFSNLHIERWAFDVELLYIAQRLKIPIAEVAVNWTEIEGSKLVPFWSWLQMGRDLLFIRLRYMTGAWKLEAKKCN
;
A
#
# COMPACT_ATOMS: atom_id res chain seq x y z
N MET A 1 -45.25 -11.90 10.16
CA MET A 1 -44.45 -11.42 9.01
C MET A 1 -43.01 -11.79 9.30
N PRO A 2 -42.45 -12.83 8.68
CA PRO A 2 -41.04 -13.13 8.85
C PRO A 2 -40.21 -12.23 7.93
N HIS A 3 -39.10 -11.78 8.49
CA HIS A 3 -38.07 -10.97 7.86
C HIS A 3 -37.56 -11.63 6.58
N GLU A 4 -37.53 -10.87 5.48
CA GLU A 4 -36.80 -11.25 4.27
C GLU A 4 -35.30 -11.26 4.57
N ASP A 5 -34.75 -12.46 4.68
CA ASP A 5 -33.33 -12.71 4.62
C ASP A 5 -32.80 -12.14 3.29
N ALA A 6 -31.94 -11.13 3.40
CA ALA A 6 -31.22 -10.60 2.25
C ALA A 6 -30.32 -11.71 1.69
N GLU A 7 -30.78 -12.33 0.59
CA GLU A 7 -30.03 -13.32 -0.17
C GLU A 7 -28.62 -12.78 -0.48
N CYS A 8 -27.63 -13.39 0.16
CA CYS A 8 -26.22 -13.17 -0.13
C CYS A 8 -25.97 -13.65 -1.57
N ARG A 9 -25.98 -12.73 -2.54
CA ARG A 9 -25.65 -13.04 -3.94
C ARG A 9 -24.30 -13.76 -3.96
N LYS A 10 -24.31 -15.05 -4.34
CA LYS A 10 -23.13 -15.89 -4.61
C LYS A 10 -22.40 -15.41 -5.88
N GLY A 11 -21.83 -14.20 -5.84
CA GLY A 11 -20.80 -13.78 -6.78
C GLY A 11 -19.43 -14.28 -6.32
N SER A 12 -18.55 -14.63 -7.25
CA SER A 12 -17.14 -14.85 -6.92
C SER A 12 -16.55 -13.59 -6.27
N ALA A 13 -15.68 -13.76 -5.28
CA ALA A 13 -14.96 -12.63 -4.70
C ALA A 13 -14.18 -11.89 -5.81
N PRO A 14 -14.23 -10.54 -5.86
CA PRO A 14 -13.58 -9.80 -6.92
C PRO A 14 -12.07 -10.04 -6.93
N ASN A 15 -11.49 -10.10 -8.12
CA ASN A 15 -10.07 -10.29 -8.31
C ASN A 15 -9.45 -9.13 -9.11
N LEU A 16 -8.19 -8.82 -8.83
CA LEU A 16 -7.41 -7.84 -9.60
C LEU A 16 -7.33 -8.16 -11.10
N ARG A 17 -7.48 -9.44 -11.47
CA ARG A 17 -7.52 -9.91 -12.86
C ARG A 17 -8.83 -9.61 -13.58
N ASP A 18 -9.90 -9.35 -12.85
CA ASP A 18 -11.18 -8.98 -13.44
C ASP A 18 -11.13 -7.52 -13.94
N PRO A 19 -11.96 -7.14 -14.91
CA PRO A 19 -12.14 -5.74 -15.29
C PRO A 19 -12.48 -4.86 -14.08
N ALA A 20 -11.97 -3.63 -14.08
CA ALA A 20 -12.25 -2.69 -13.00
C ALA A 20 -13.73 -2.30 -12.98
N THR A 21 -14.33 -2.27 -11.79
CA THR A 21 -15.71 -1.81 -11.56
C THR A 21 -15.77 -0.58 -10.65
N ARG A 22 -14.62 -0.05 -10.23
CA ARG A 22 -14.47 1.19 -9.45
C ARG A 22 -13.36 2.05 -10.06
N GLU A 23 -13.36 3.35 -9.81
CA GLU A 23 -12.23 4.21 -10.18
C GLU A 23 -11.04 3.93 -9.24
N LEU A 24 -11.28 3.88 -7.93
CA LEU A 24 -10.24 3.77 -6.91
C LEU A 24 -10.51 2.60 -5.93
N SER A 25 -9.49 1.81 -5.62
CA SER A 25 -9.46 0.96 -4.42
C SER A 25 -8.39 1.45 -3.47
N VAL A 26 -8.75 1.74 -2.23
CA VAL A 26 -7.81 2.05 -1.14
C VAL A 26 -7.57 0.79 -0.32
N VAL A 27 -6.33 0.32 -0.27
CA VAL A 27 -5.93 -0.86 0.50
C VAL A 27 -5.25 -0.41 1.78
N VAL A 28 -5.85 -0.77 2.92
CA VAL A 28 -5.41 -0.37 4.26
C VAL A 28 -4.99 -1.62 5.04
N PRO A 29 -3.70 -1.99 5.05
CA PRO A 29 -3.21 -3.10 5.86
C PRO A 29 -3.23 -2.70 7.35
N SER A 30 -3.79 -3.56 8.21
CA SER A 30 -3.95 -3.27 9.64
C SER A 30 -3.52 -4.44 10.51
N TYR A 31 -2.61 -4.18 11.46
CA TYR A 31 -2.19 -5.16 12.46
C TYR A 31 -2.02 -4.53 13.85
N ASN A 32 -2.99 -4.79 14.73
CA ASN A 32 -3.14 -4.15 16.03
C ASN A 32 -3.22 -2.61 15.93
N GLU A 33 -4.25 -2.13 15.23
CA GLU A 33 -4.50 -0.74 14.89
C GLU A 33 -5.83 -0.23 15.45
N GLU A 34 -6.42 -0.87 16.45
CA GLU A 34 -7.76 -0.52 16.96
C GLU A 34 -7.92 0.97 17.33
N ASN A 35 -6.84 1.61 17.78
CA ASN A 35 -6.83 3.00 18.19
C ASN A 35 -6.47 3.99 17.07
N ARG A 36 -5.74 3.54 16.03
CA ARG A 36 -5.24 4.43 14.97
C ARG A 36 -6.06 4.33 13.68
N LEU A 37 -6.64 3.16 13.42
CA LEU A 37 -7.50 2.92 12.27
C LEU A 37 -8.68 3.90 12.18
N PRO A 38 -9.39 4.28 13.27
CA PRO A 38 -10.51 5.20 13.17
C PRO A 38 -10.13 6.56 12.58
N LEU A 39 -9.03 7.15 13.05
CA LEU A 39 -8.56 8.46 12.56
C LEU A 39 -8.29 8.43 11.05
N MET A 40 -7.60 7.38 10.58
CA MET A 40 -7.31 7.20 9.16
C MET A 40 -8.57 6.98 8.34
N MET A 41 -9.48 6.11 8.82
CA MET A 41 -10.70 5.75 8.11
C MET A 41 -11.69 6.90 8.03
N ASP A 42 -11.84 7.69 9.11
CA ASP A 42 -12.70 8.87 9.13
C ASP A 42 -12.17 9.92 8.13
N GLU A 43 -10.88 10.25 8.16
CA GLU A 43 -10.27 11.19 7.21
C GLU A 43 -10.42 10.72 5.75
N ALA A 44 -10.15 9.44 5.49
CA ALA A 44 -10.26 8.87 4.15
C ALA A 44 -11.70 8.86 3.63
N LEU A 45 -12.65 8.39 4.43
CA LEU A 45 -14.05 8.28 4.01
C LEU A 45 -14.71 9.65 3.87
N ASP A 46 -14.40 10.61 4.75
CA ASP A 46 -14.90 11.99 4.60
C ASP A 46 -14.42 12.61 3.28
N TYR A 47 -13.13 12.46 2.95
CA TYR A 47 -12.59 12.93 1.68
C TYR A 47 -13.25 12.23 0.48
N LEU A 48 -13.36 10.90 0.50
CA LEU A 48 -13.89 10.11 -0.61
C LEU A 48 -15.40 10.33 -0.83
N GLU A 49 -16.19 10.45 0.23
CA GLU A 49 -17.61 10.80 0.15
C GLU A 49 -17.80 12.19 -0.45
N ASN A 50 -16.99 13.18 -0.01
CA ASN A 50 -17.08 14.54 -0.53
C ASN A 50 -16.68 14.59 -2.02
N ARG A 51 -15.64 13.86 -2.41
CA ARG A 51 -15.24 13.73 -3.82
C ARG A 51 -16.33 13.08 -4.67
N GLN A 52 -16.95 12.00 -4.19
CA GLN A 52 -18.06 11.36 -4.90
C GLN A 52 -19.31 12.25 -5.00
N LYS A 53 -19.59 13.09 -3.99
CA LYS A 53 -20.68 14.09 -4.07
C LYS A 53 -20.41 15.15 -5.15
N GLN A 54 -19.16 15.56 -5.32
CA GLN A 54 -18.75 16.54 -6.33
C GLN A 54 -18.69 15.94 -7.74
N ASP A 55 -18.27 14.68 -7.85
CA ASP A 55 -18.23 13.92 -9.10
C ASP A 55 -18.91 12.56 -8.93
N PRO A 56 -20.20 12.42 -9.30
CA PRO A 56 -20.93 11.15 -9.18
C PRO A 56 -20.36 10.00 -10.03
N SER A 57 -19.51 10.30 -11.02
CA SER A 57 -18.83 9.26 -11.81
C SER A 57 -17.64 8.65 -11.06
N PHE A 58 -17.10 9.37 -10.07
CA PHE A 58 -16.07 8.87 -9.18
C PHE A 58 -16.66 7.81 -8.24
N THR A 59 -16.14 6.60 -8.38
CA THR A 59 -16.51 5.46 -7.53
C THR A 59 -15.29 4.91 -6.84
N TYR A 60 -15.43 4.56 -5.57
CA TYR A 60 -14.32 4.08 -4.78
C TYR A 60 -14.71 2.87 -3.93
N GLU A 61 -13.70 2.21 -3.38
CA GLU A 61 -13.84 1.32 -2.23
C GLU A 61 -12.62 1.42 -1.32
N VAL A 62 -12.82 1.10 -0.04
CA VAL A 62 -11.77 0.93 0.96
C VAL A 62 -11.76 -0.52 1.42
N ILE A 63 -10.60 -1.16 1.35
CA ILE A 63 -10.38 -2.55 1.74
C ILE A 63 -9.44 -2.55 2.95
N VAL A 64 -10.02 -2.76 4.13
CA VAL A 64 -9.24 -2.95 5.35
C VAL A 64 -8.81 -4.41 5.44
N VAL A 65 -7.50 -4.66 5.43
CA VAL A 65 -6.94 -6.00 5.55
C VAL A 65 -6.42 -6.20 6.97
N ASN A 66 -7.21 -6.86 7.80
CA ASN A 66 -6.81 -7.24 9.15
C ASN A 66 -5.83 -8.42 9.10
N ASP A 67 -4.55 -8.16 9.36
CA ASP A 67 -3.43 -9.10 9.25
C ASP A 67 -3.28 -9.96 10.52
N GLY A 68 -4.35 -10.64 10.92
CA GLY A 68 -4.36 -11.51 12.10
C GLY A 68 -4.15 -10.78 13.43
N SER A 69 -4.73 -9.59 13.59
CA SER A 69 -4.63 -8.79 14.82
C SER A 69 -5.12 -9.53 16.06
N LYS A 70 -4.52 -9.22 17.21
CA LYS A 70 -4.87 -9.76 18.54
C LYS A 70 -5.76 -8.81 19.35
N ASP A 71 -5.97 -7.60 18.87
CA ASP A 71 -6.80 -6.56 19.47
C ASP A 71 -8.16 -6.44 18.75
N GLN A 72 -8.89 -5.36 18.96
CA GLN A 72 -10.21 -5.13 18.37
C GLN A 72 -10.18 -4.55 16.94
N THR A 73 -9.03 -4.52 16.25
CA THR A 73 -8.91 -3.98 14.88
C THR A 73 -9.99 -4.52 13.93
N ALA A 74 -10.23 -5.84 13.95
CA ALA A 74 -11.22 -6.47 13.09
C ALA A 74 -12.65 -6.02 13.42
N LYS A 75 -12.96 -5.76 14.69
CA LYS A 75 -14.26 -5.26 15.13
C LYS A 75 -14.47 -3.83 14.65
N VAL A 76 -13.49 -2.95 14.89
CA VAL A 76 -13.49 -1.55 14.45
C VAL A 76 -13.70 -1.47 12.93
N ALA A 77 -12.93 -2.22 12.15
CA ALA A 77 -13.07 -2.24 10.68
C ALA A 77 -14.48 -2.68 10.23
N LYS A 78 -15.09 -3.65 10.92
CA LYS A 78 -16.46 -4.12 10.62
C LYS A 78 -17.52 -3.07 10.92
N GLU A 79 -17.30 -2.18 11.88
CA GLU A 79 -18.21 -1.07 12.18
C GLU A 79 -18.26 -0.07 11.01
N TYR A 80 -17.12 0.23 10.38
CA TYR A 80 -17.09 1.01 9.13
C TYR A 80 -17.82 0.32 7.97
N CYS A 81 -17.62 -0.99 7.80
CA CYS A 81 -18.37 -1.77 6.80
C CYS A 81 -19.90 -1.69 7.02
N LYS A 82 -20.35 -1.78 8.27
CA LYS A 82 -21.78 -1.62 8.61
C LYS A 82 -22.29 -0.20 8.34
N LYS A 83 -21.49 0.82 8.65
CA LYS A 83 -21.85 2.24 8.48
C LYS A 83 -21.94 2.67 7.02
N TYR A 84 -20.98 2.25 6.18
CA TYR A 84 -20.87 2.72 4.79
C TYR A 84 -21.36 1.70 3.74
N GLY A 85 -21.64 0.46 4.16
CA GLY A 85 -22.05 -0.63 3.28
C GLY A 85 -20.87 -1.37 2.65
N SER A 86 -21.08 -2.66 2.36
CA SER A 86 -20.07 -3.56 1.80
C SER A 86 -19.61 -3.19 0.39
N ASP A 87 -20.30 -2.28 -0.27
CA ASP A 87 -19.90 -1.76 -1.57
C ASP A 87 -18.81 -0.68 -1.47
N LYS A 88 -18.78 0.10 -0.39
CA LYS A 88 -17.78 1.16 -0.16
C LYS A 88 -16.66 0.70 0.77
N VAL A 89 -16.97 -0.12 1.79
CA VAL A 89 -15.98 -0.60 2.76
C VAL A 89 -16.03 -2.12 2.86
N ARG A 90 -14.90 -2.77 2.66
CA ARG A 90 -14.75 -4.22 2.80
C ARG A 90 -13.66 -4.55 3.81
N VAL A 91 -13.85 -5.64 4.54
CA VAL A 91 -12.90 -6.13 5.53
C VAL A 91 -12.46 -7.53 5.15
N ILE A 92 -11.16 -7.73 5.00
CA ILE A 92 -10.55 -9.03 4.78
C ILE A 92 -9.76 -9.37 6.04
N SER A 93 -10.12 -10.45 6.73
CA SER A 93 -9.40 -10.90 7.92
C SER A 93 -8.55 -12.12 7.58
N LEU A 94 -7.24 -11.99 7.75
CA LEU A 94 -6.31 -13.09 7.64
C LEU A 94 -6.30 -13.88 8.95
N GLU A 95 -6.25 -15.21 8.84
CA GLU A 95 -6.23 -16.13 9.99
C GLU A 95 -4.98 -15.92 10.87
N LYS A 96 -3.84 -15.65 10.24
CA LYS A 96 -2.57 -15.39 10.90
C LYS A 96 -1.88 -14.19 10.30
N ASN A 97 -1.02 -13.55 11.09
CA ASN A 97 -0.21 -12.44 10.65
C ASN A 97 0.81 -12.88 9.58
N ARG A 98 0.62 -12.41 8.34
CA ARG A 98 1.51 -12.63 7.18
C ARG A 98 2.54 -11.51 7.01
N GLY A 99 2.29 -10.36 7.62
CA GLY A 99 3.11 -9.16 7.51
C GLY A 99 2.50 -8.14 6.55
N LYS A 100 3.00 -6.90 6.62
CA LYS A 100 2.49 -5.77 5.82
C LYS A 100 2.39 -6.09 4.33
N GLY A 101 3.45 -6.63 3.71
CA GLY A 101 3.44 -7.02 2.31
C GLY A 101 2.41 -8.10 1.97
N GLY A 102 2.23 -9.10 2.85
CA GLY A 102 1.21 -10.14 2.70
C GLY A 102 -0.23 -9.60 2.79
N ALA A 103 -0.47 -8.67 3.73
CA ALA A 103 -1.74 -7.99 3.89
C ALA A 103 -2.06 -7.08 2.70
N VAL A 104 -1.10 -6.24 2.29
CA VAL A 104 -1.25 -5.37 1.10
C VAL A 104 -1.49 -6.23 -0.15
N ARG A 105 -0.69 -7.28 -0.38
CA ARG A 105 -0.87 -8.18 -1.52
C ARG A 105 -2.27 -8.78 -1.55
N THR A 106 -2.79 -9.21 -0.39
CA THR A 106 -4.16 -9.74 -0.30
C THR A 106 -5.19 -8.68 -0.69
N GLY A 107 -5.09 -7.47 -0.13
CA GLY A 107 -6.01 -6.38 -0.44
C GLY A 107 -5.96 -5.99 -1.92
N VAL A 108 -4.77 -5.85 -2.49
CA VAL A 108 -4.55 -5.53 -3.90
C VAL A 108 -5.16 -6.59 -4.82
N PHE A 109 -4.96 -7.89 -4.54
CA PHE A 109 -5.58 -8.95 -5.34
C PHE A 109 -7.10 -9.00 -5.23
N SER A 110 -7.69 -8.42 -4.18
CA SER A 110 -9.13 -8.30 -4.01
C SER A 110 -9.73 -6.98 -4.52
N SER A 111 -8.92 -6.06 -5.07
CA SER A 111 -9.33 -4.72 -5.50
C SER A 111 -10.13 -4.68 -6.80
N ARG A 112 -11.16 -3.83 -6.85
CA ARG A 112 -12.03 -3.54 -8.02
C ARG A 112 -11.67 -2.26 -8.77
N GLY A 113 -10.74 -1.45 -8.25
CA GLY A 113 -10.35 -0.14 -8.77
C GLY A 113 -9.52 -0.17 -10.06
N LYS A 114 -9.70 0.85 -10.90
CA LYS A 114 -8.80 1.16 -12.04
C LYS A 114 -7.42 1.61 -11.54
N THR A 115 -7.39 2.33 -10.42
CA THR A 115 -6.18 2.61 -9.65
C THR A 115 -6.31 2.02 -8.25
N ILE A 116 -5.17 1.67 -7.66
CA ILE A 116 -5.07 1.09 -6.33
C ILE A 116 -4.14 1.96 -5.51
N LEU A 117 -4.68 2.57 -4.45
CA LEU A 117 -3.92 3.30 -3.47
C LEU A 117 -3.60 2.38 -2.29
N MET A 118 -2.34 2.29 -1.93
CA MET A 118 -1.92 1.79 -0.62
C MET A 118 -1.93 2.96 0.37
N ALA A 119 -2.46 2.76 1.57
CA ALA A 119 -2.39 3.75 2.65
C ALA A 119 -2.24 3.07 4.01
N ASP A 120 -1.32 3.54 4.84
CA ASP A 120 -1.07 2.98 6.16
C ASP A 120 -2.23 3.28 7.13
N ALA A 121 -2.59 2.31 7.97
CA ALA A 121 -3.72 2.40 8.89
C ALA A 121 -3.52 3.39 10.04
N ASP A 122 -2.32 3.95 10.20
CA ASP A 122 -2.01 4.87 11.29
C ASP A 122 -2.41 6.32 11.05
N GLY A 123 -2.82 6.65 9.82
CA GLY A 123 -3.20 8.03 9.45
C GLY A 123 -2.03 8.99 9.40
N ALA A 124 -0.78 8.48 9.34
CA ALA A 124 0.40 9.34 9.37
C ALA A 124 0.54 10.20 8.11
N THR A 125 0.02 9.75 6.96
CA THR A 125 -0.02 10.54 5.71
C THR A 125 -1.40 11.18 5.57
N LYS A 126 -1.46 12.47 5.26
CA LYS A 126 -2.73 13.16 4.99
C LYS A 126 -3.42 12.57 3.77
N PHE A 127 -4.67 12.16 3.92
CA PHE A 127 -5.37 11.43 2.86
C PHE A 127 -5.61 12.30 1.62
N ALA A 128 -5.82 13.61 1.81
CA ALA A 128 -5.98 14.58 0.73
C ALA A 128 -4.77 14.63 -0.23
N ASP A 129 -3.59 14.16 0.19
CA ASP A 129 -2.43 14.04 -0.71
C ASP A 129 -2.59 12.94 -1.79
N ILE A 130 -3.73 12.22 -1.81
CA ILE A 130 -4.12 11.39 -2.95
C ILE A 130 -4.10 12.20 -4.26
N GLU A 131 -4.47 13.47 -4.24
CA GLU A 131 -4.44 14.35 -5.42
C GLU A 131 -3.03 14.50 -5.98
N LYS A 132 -2.03 14.60 -5.10
CA LYS A 132 -0.63 14.74 -5.48
C LYS A 132 -0.10 13.47 -6.14
N VAL A 133 -0.44 12.29 -5.62
CA VAL A 133 -0.03 11.02 -6.24
C VAL A 133 -0.84 10.72 -7.51
N GLU A 134 -2.08 11.20 -7.63
CA GLU A 134 -2.83 11.17 -8.89
C GLU A 134 -2.20 12.07 -9.96
N GLU A 135 -1.78 13.27 -9.59
CA GLU A 135 -1.04 14.19 -10.47
C GLU A 135 0.31 13.58 -10.88
N GLY A 136 1.06 13.03 -9.92
CA GLY A 136 2.30 12.30 -10.18
C GLY A 136 2.10 11.17 -11.20
N LEU A 137 1.02 10.39 -11.07
CA LEU A 137 0.67 9.35 -12.04
C LEU A 137 0.34 9.91 -13.42
N LYS A 138 -0.44 11.01 -13.49
CA LYS A 138 -0.80 11.68 -14.76
C LYS A 138 0.44 12.23 -15.48
N ASN A 139 1.41 12.77 -14.76
CA ASN A 139 2.64 13.34 -15.32
C ASN A 139 3.58 12.30 -15.94
N LEU A 140 3.39 11.01 -15.64
CA LEU A 140 4.14 9.91 -16.26
C LEU A 140 3.58 9.46 -17.61
N ARG A 141 2.55 10.13 -18.15
CA ARG A 141 1.96 9.74 -19.44
C ARG A 141 2.93 10.00 -20.61
N PRO A 142 2.92 9.14 -21.66
CA PRO A 142 2.05 7.96 -21.82
C PRO A 142 2.50 6.78 -20.94
N TRP A 143 1.54 5.99 -20.45
CA TRP A 143 1.82 4.81 -19.63
C TRP A 143 2.11 3.59 -20.51
N PRO A 144 3.33 3.04 -20.53
CA PRO A 144 3.64 1.84 -21.29
C PRO A 144 2.77 0.67 -20.81
N GLU A 145 2.04 0.05 -21.72
CA GLU A 145 1.09 -1.04 -21.40
C GLU A 145 0.07 -0.66 -20.31
N GLY A 146 -0.25 0.63 -20.15
CA GLY A 146 -1.15 1.11 -19.09
C GLY A 146 -0.56 1.04 -17.68
N MET A 147 0.77 0.91 -17.56
CA MET A 147 1.48 0.80 -16.29
C MET A 147 2.12 2.12 -15.88
N ALA A 148 1.84 2.54 -14.64
CA ALA A 148 2.52 3.60 -13.93
C ALA A 148 2.33 3.44 -12.41
N ILE A 149 3.27 4.02 -11.65
CA ILE A 149 3.25 4.08 -10.18
C ILE A 149 3.59 5.51 -9.74
N SER A 150 2.89 6.03 -8.74
CA SER A 150 3.25 7.27 -8.06
C SER A 150 3.40 7.01 -6.56
N CYS A 151 4.58 7.31 -6.03
CA CYS A 151 4.94 7.11 -4.63
C CYS A 151 4.92 8.44 -3.88
N GLY A 152 4.24 8.47 -2.74
CA GLY A 152 4.45 9.50 -1.74
C GLY A 152 5.88 9.43 -1.19
N SER A 153 6.41 10.56 -0.75
CA SER A 153 7.76 10.68 -0.21
C SER A 153 7.82 11.63 0.97
N ARG A 154 8.48 11.17 2.03
CA ARG A 154 8.80 11.91 3.25
C ARG A 154 10.23 12.44 3.22
N ALA A 155 10.98 12.24 2.13
CA ALA A 155 12.40 12.60 2.04
C ALA A 155 12.67 14.09 2.34
N HIS A 156 11.70 14.97 2.06
CA HIS A 156 11.78 16.39 2.38
C HIS A 156 11.74 16.69 3.90
N LEU A 157 11.17 15.79 4.71
CA LEU A 157 11.08 15.90 6.17
C LEU A 157 12.31 15.32 6.90
N GLU A 158 13.19 14.62 6.18
CA GLU A 158 14.37 13.98 6.79
C GLU A 158 15.26 15.00 7.48
N LYS A 159 15.45 16.18 6.88
CA LYS A 159 16.31 17.26 7.41
C LYS A 159 15.88 17.70 8.82
N ASP A 160 14.59 17.91 9.02
CA ASP A 160 14.03 18.34 10.31
C ASP A 160 14.08 17.22 11.35
N SER A 161 14.01 15.95 10.91
CA SER A 161 14.09 14.78 11.78
C SER A 161 15.52 14.48 12.25
N ILE A 162 16.53 14.72 11.39
CA ILE A 162 17.94 14.46 11.70
C ILE A 162 18.42 15.39 12.82
N ALA A 163 17.97 16.64 12.84
CA ALA A 163 18.33 17.63 13.86
C ALA A 163 17.93 17.21 15.29
N LYS A 164 16.98 16.27 15.44
CA LYS A 164 16.43 15.84 16.74
C LYS A 164 16.85 14.42 17.15
N ARG A 165 17.63 13.69 16.33
CA ARG A 165 17.93 12.26 16.53
C ARG A 165 19.37 12.00 16.96
N SER A 166 19.58 10.90 17.70
CA SER A 166 20.91 10.39 18.06
C SER A 166 21.74 10.04 16.81
N TYR A 167 23.03 10.39 16.84
CA TYR A 167 23.99 10.12 15.77
C TYR A 167 24.00 8.66 15.29
N PHE A 168 23.86 7.70 16.19
CA PHE A 168 23.83 6.27 15.84
C PHE A 168 22.62 5.91 14.96
N ARG A 169 21.44 6.46 15.28
CA ARG A 169 20.22 6.23 14.50
C ARG A 169 20.33 6.87 13.11
N THR A 170 20.98 8.02 13.02
CA THR A 170 21.28 8.70 11.76
C THR A 170 22.23 7.89 10.89
N LEU A 171 23.29 7.31 11.47
CA LEU A 171 24.22 6.42 10.76
C LEU A 171 23.51 5.18 10.20
N LEU A 172 22.68 4.52 11.02
CA LEU A 172 21.91 3.34 10.59
C LEU A 172 20.94 3.66 9.44
N MET A 173 20.29 4.82 9.48
CA MET A 173 19.41 5.29 8.41
C MET A 173 20.19 5.46 7.10
N TYR A 174 21.31 6.19 7.12
CA TYR A 174 22.13 6.38 5.92
C TYR A 174 22.70 5.06 5.38
N GLY A 175 23.15 4.16 6.27
CA GLY A 175 23.60 2.83 5.88
C GLY A 175 22.49 2.01 5.21
N PHE A 176 21.26 2.11 5.70
CA PHE A 176 20.11 1.46 5.09
C PHE A 176 19.75 2.07 3.73
N HIS A 177 19.72 3.40 3.61
CA HIS A 177 19.50 4.06 2.32
C HIS A 177 20.57 3.66 1.29
N PHE A 178 21.84 3.57 1.73
CA PHE A 178 22.92 3.07 0.88
C PHE A 178 22.68 1.61 0.43
N LEU A 179 22.28 0.71 1.33
CA LEU A 179 22.00 -0.68 0.97
C LEU A 179 20.84 -0.80 -0.01
N VAL A 180 19.75 -0.04 0.20
CA VAL A 180 18.61 -0.01 -0.74
C VAL A 180 19.06 0.49 -2.10
N TRP A 181 19.79 1.60 -2.15
CA TRP A 181 20.30 2.19 -3.39
C TRP A 181 21.28 1.26 -4.13
N PHE A 182 22.20 0.64 -3.40
CA PHE A 182 23.24 -0.21 -3.97
C PHE A 182 22.67 -1.54 -4.48
N LEU A 183 21.75 -2.16 -3.73
CA LEU A 183 21.25 -3.49 -4.03
C LEU A 183 19.97 -3.48 -4.88
N CYS A 184 19.07 -2.52 -4.66
CA CYS A 184 17.69 -2.62 -5.13
C CYS A 184 17.26 -1.44 -6.02
N VAL A 185 16.99 -0.28 -5.44
CA VAL A 185 16.23 0.81 -6.09
C VAL A 185 17.06 2.07 -6.12
N LYS A 186 17.34 2.60 -7.31
CA LYS A 186 18.30 3.71 -7.48
C LYS A 186 17.68 5.10 -7.55
N GLU A 187 16.44 5.21 -8.03
CA GLU A 187 15.86 6.48 -8.47
C GLU A 187 14.84 7.06 -7.48
N ILE A 188 14.42 6.27 -6.49
CA ILE A 188 13.41 6.65 -5.50
C ILE A 188 14.08 6.83 -4.15
N ARG A 189 13.91 8.00 -3.52
CA ARG A 189 14.53 8.31 -2.23
C ARG A 189 13.78 7.65 -1.08
N ASP A 190 12.46 7.84 -1.00
CA ASP A 190 11.62 7.21 0.03
C ASP A 190 10.90 5.96 -0.50
N THR A 191 11.63 4.85 -0.53
CA THR A 191 11.07 3.57 -1.01
C THR A 191 9.99 2.99 -0.09
N GLN A 192 9.95 3.38 1.19
CA GLN A 192 9.13 2.75 2.23
C GLN A 192 7.91 3.57 2.66
N CYS A 193 7.60 4.66 1.96
CA CYS A 193 6.34 5.36 2.18
C CYS A 193 5.17 4.43 1.83
N GLY A 194 4.25 4.22 2.77
CA GLY A 194 3.08 3.36 2.56
C GLY A 194 2.00 3.98 1.68
N PHE A 195 2.16 5.24 1.26
CA PHE A 195 1.20 5.97 0.43
C PHE A 195 1.60 5.90 -1.05
N LYS A 196 1.09 4.91 -1.78
CA LYS A 196 1.49 4.63 -3.18
C LYS A 196 0.28 4.35 -4.04
N LEU A 197 0.17 5.07 -5.17
CA LEU A 197 -0.88 4.88 -6.15
C LEU A 197 -0.35 4.08 -7.35
N LEU A 198 -1.00 2.98 -7.68
CA LEU A 198 -0.65 2.13 -8.81
C LEU A 198 -1.81 2.07 -9.79
N THR A 199 -1.51 2.09 -11.08
CA THR A 199 -2.45 1.61 -12.11
C THR A 199 -2.77 0.12 -11.87
N ARG A 200 -3.97 -0.33 -12.23
CA ARG A 200 -4.38 -1.75 -12.09
C ARG A 200 -3.39 -2.71 -12.75
N GLN A 201 -2.89 -2.37 -13.94
CA GLN A 201 -1.92 -3.20 -14.63
C GLN A 201 -0.57 -3.23 -13.91
N ALA A 202 -0.05 -2.09 -13.45
CA ALA A 202 1.19 -2.07 -12.67
C ALA A 202 1.04 -2.88 -11.37
N ALA A 203 -0.10 -2.77 -10.69
CA ALA A 203 -0.39 -3.57 -9.50
C ALA A 203 -0.42 -5.08 -9.84
N LEU A 204 -1.07 -5.48 -10.93
CA LEU A 204 -1.12 -6.88 -11.34
C LEU A 204 0.25 -7.46 -11.61
N GLN A 205 1.09 -6.75 -12.38
CA GLN A 205 2.44 -7.22 -12.71
C GLN A 205 3.35 -7.27 -11.48
N THR A 206 3.36 -6.21 -10.67
CA THR A 206 4.28 -6.13 -9.53
C THR A 206 3.87 -7.11 -8.42
N PHE A 207 2.60 -7.15 -8.00
CA PHE A 207 2.15 -8.05 -6.93
C PHE A 207 2.05 -9.53 -7.33
N SER A 208 1.98 -9.85 -8.63
CA SER A 208 2.12 -11.24 -9.09
C SER A 208 3.54 -11.76 -8.89
N ASN A 209 4.54 -10.89 -9.03
CA ASN A 209 5.95 -11.24 -8.91
C ASN A 209 6.52 -10.99 -7.50
N LEU A 210 5.77 -10.39 -6.58
CA LEU A 210 6.21 -10.10 -5.21
C LEU A 210 6.38 -11.38 -4.37
N HIS A 211 7.49 -11.50 -3.64
CA HIS A 211 7.81 -12.65 -2.78
C HIS A 211 7.87 -12.29 -1.29
N ILE A 212 8.33 -11.10 -0.95
CA ILE A 212 8.49 -10.63 0.43
C ILE A 212 7.13 -10.20 0.99
N GLU A 213 6.72 -10.79 2.12
CA GLU A 213 5.46 -10.45 2.80
C GLU A 213 5.65 -9.46 3.97
N ARG A 214 6.89 -9.10 4.32
CA ARG A 214 7.24 -8.30 5.51
C ARG A 214 7.68 -6.89 5.11
N TRP A 215 8.45 -6.20 5.94
CA TRP A 215 8.78 -4.77 5.80
C TRP A 215 9.51 -4.39 4.50
N ALA A 216 10.30 -5.30 3.91
CA ALA A 216 11.05 -5.01 2.68
C ALA A 216 10.21 -5.17 1.39
N PHE A 217 8.91 -5.50 1.49
CA PHE A 217 8.06 -5.69 0.31
C PHE A 217 7.97 -4.44 -0.56
N ASP A 218 7.97 -3.25 0.05
CA ASP A 218 7.93 -1.96 -0.65
C ASP A 218 9.18 -1.75 -1.53
N VAL A 219 10.34 -2.21 -1.06
CA VAL A 219 11.60 -2.17 -1.82
C VAL A 219 11.57 -3.19 -2.95
N GLU A 220 11.07 -4.40 -2.71
CA GLU A 220 10.90 -5.41 -3.75
C GLU A 220 9.91 -4.95 -4.83
N LEU A 221 8.78 -4.36 -4.44
CA LEU A 221 7.77 -3.81 -5.34
C LEU A 221 8.39 -2.83 -6.34
N LEU A 222 9.17 -1.87 -5.83
CA LEU A 222 9.85 -0.87 -6.66
C LEU A 222 11.00 -1.46 -7.46
N TYR A 223 11.72 -2.46 -6.92
CA TYR A 223 12.71 -3.23 -7.68
C TYR A 223 12.07 -3.91 -8.89
N ILE A 224 10.96 -4.63 -8.68
CA ILE A 224 10.19 -5.28 -9.77
C ILE A 224 9.73 -4.23 -10.79
N ALA A 225 9.19 -3.10 -10.33
CA ALA A 225 8.76 -2.02 -11.22
C ALA A 225 9.90 -1.48 -12.10
N GLN A 226 11.09 -1.23 -11.53
CA GLN A 226 12.28 -0.83 -12.30
C GLN A 226 12.72 -1.91 -13.30
N ARG A 227 12.66 -3.19 -12.92
CA ARG A 227 13.02 -4.31 -13.82
C ARG A 227 12.04 -4.47 -14.97
N LEU A 228 10.75 -4.18 -14.74
CA LEU A 228 9.70 -4.16 -15.74
C LEU A 228 9.60 -2.83 -16.51
N LYS A 229 10.49 -1.86 -16.22
CA LYS A 229 10.50 -0.51 -16.82
C LYS A 229 9.17 0.23 -16.66
N ILE A 230 8.48 -0.02 -15.55
CA ILE A 230 7.27 0.73 -15.18
C ILE A 230 7.72 2.13 -14.74
N PRO A 231 7.17 3.22 -15.30
CA PRO A 231 7.51 4.57 -14.86
C PRO A 231 7.03 4.81 -13.43
N ILE A 232 7.87 5.47 -12.63
CA ILE A 232 7.63 5.75 -11.21
C ILE A 232 7.83 7.24 -10.95
N ALA A 233 6.85 7.89 -10.33
CA ALA A 233 6.94 9.25 -9.82
C ALA A 233 7.18 9.23 -8.32
N GLU A 234 7.96 10.17 -7.80
CA GLU A 234 8.13 10.41 -6.37
C GLU A 234 7.58 11.81 -6.04
N VAL A 235 6.60 11.88 -5.15
CA VAL A 235 5.84 13.11 -4.84
C VAL A 235 5.87 13.39 -3.35
N ALA A 236 6.13 14.64 -2.96
CA ALA A 236 6.17 15.03 -1.55
C ALA A 236 4.77 14.97 -0.91
N VAL A 237 4.64 14.21 0.18
CA VAL A 237 3.39 14.08 0.96
C VAL A 237 3.54 14.63 2.37
N ASN A 238 2.49 15.23 2.89
CA ASN A 238 2.40 15.65 4.28
C ASN A 238 2.32 14.43 5.17
N TRP A 239 3.32 14.30 6.03
CA TRP A 239 3.45 13.19 6.96
C TRP A 239 3.71 13.69 8.37
N THR A 240 3.00 13.12 9.34
CA THR A 240 3.15 13.43 10.77
C THR A 240 3.51 12.18 11.54
N GLU A 241 4.39 12.32 12.54
CA GLU A 241 4.73 11.20 13.41
C GLU A 241 3.55 10.91 14.34
N ILE A 242 3.03 9.68 14.25
CA ILE A 242 1.93 9.19 15.09
C ILE A 242 2.51 8.39 16.26
N GLU A 243 2.11 8.75 17.48
CA GLU A 243 2.51 8.03 18.70
C GLU A 243 2.03 6.56 18.66
N GLY A 244 2.78 5.68 19.32
CA GLY A 244 2.54 4.23 19.27
C GLY A 244 3.19 3.52 18.07
N SER A 245 4.03 4.22 17.29
CA SER A 245 4.92 3.58 16.32
C SER A 245 5.79 2.54 17.02
N LYS A 246 5.58 1.26 16.67
CA LYS A 246 6.29 0.13 17.29
C LYS A 246 7.80 0.37 17.10
N LEU A 247 8.54 0.48 18.19
CA LEU A 247 10.01 0.47 18.14
C LEU A 247 10.42 -0.77 17.36
N VAL A 248 11.00 -0.55 16.17
CA VAL A 248 11.40 -1.63 15.27
C VAL A 248 12.49 -2.44 16.00
N PRO A 249 12.23 -3.70 16.40
CA PRO A 249 13.22 -4.48 17.13
C PRO A 249 14.50 -4.62 16.30
N PHE A 250 15.66 -4.73 16.95
CA PHE A 250 16.95 -4.94 16.26
C PHE A 250 16.90 -6.11 15.26
N TRP A 251 16.19 -7.18 15.61
CA TRP A 251 15.97 -8.34 14.73
C TRP A 251 15.25 -7.99 13.43
N SER A 252 14.34 -7.01 13.45
CA SER A 252 13.66 -6.55 12.23
C SER A 252 14.61 -5.80 11.30
N TRP A 253 15.63 -5.12 11.82
CA TRP A 253 16.68 -4.50 11.01
C TRP A 253 17.56 -5.54 10.31
N LEU A 254 18.00 -6.57 11.03
CA LEU A 254 18.77 -7.68 10.44
C LEU A 254 17.95 -8.43 9.39
N GLN A 255 16.67 -8.69 9.68
CA GLN A 255 15.75 -9.30 8.74
C GLN A 255 15.63 -8.45 7.47
N MET A 256 15.46 -7.13 7.62
CA MET A 256 15.32 -6.22 6.48
C MET A 256 16.60 -6.19 5.62
N GLY A 257 17.79 -6.15 6.24
CA GLY A 257 19.06 -6.24 5.52
C GLY A 257 19.23 -7.55 4.76
N ARG A 258 18.87 -8.69 5.37
CA ARG A 258 18.85 -10.00 4.70
C ARG A 258 17.87 -10.02 3.53
N ASP A 259 16.68 -9.45 3.71
CA ASP A 259 15.65 -9.40 2.67
C ASP A 259 16.14 -8.57 1.47
N LEU A 260 16.83 -7.44 1.68
CA LEU A 260 17.46 -6.67 0.58
C LEU A 260 18.48 -7.49 -0.21
N LEU A 261 19.34 -8.25 0.48
CA LEU A 261 20.30 -9.13 -0.16
C LEU A 261 19.58 -10.24 -0.96
N PHE A 262 18.51 -10.81 -0.41
CA PHE A 262 17.72 -11.83 -1.08
C PHE A 262 17.00 -11.29 -2.31
N ILE A 263 16.41 -10.09 -2.25
CA ILE A 263 15.83 -9.42 -3.42
C ILE A 263 16.88 -9.35 -4.54
N ARG A 264 18.05 -8.78 -4.24
CA ARG A 264 19.11 -8.63 -5.25
C ARG A 264 19.58 -9.98 -5.80
N LEU A 265 19.96 -10.92 -4.92
CA LEU A 265 20.54 -12.19 -5.35
C LEU A 265 19.52 -13.09 -6.06
N ARG A 266 18.29 -13.22 -5.54
CA ARG A 266 17.29 -14.15 -6.09
C ARG A 266 16.78 -13.72 -7.47
N TYR A 267 16.58 -12.43 -7.69
CA TYR A 267 16.24 -11.94 -9.04
C TYR A 267 17.44 -11.98 -9.99
N MET A 268 18.66 -11.70 -9.51
CA MET A 268 19.86 -11.74 -10.34
C MET A 268 20.22 -13.16 -10.78
N THR A 269 20.05 -14.16 -9.92
CA THR A 269 20.30 -15.58 -10.26
C THR A 269 19.13 -16.25 -10.98
N GLY A 270 18.00 -15.54 -11.16
CA GLY A 270 16.79 -16.09 -11.76
C GLY A 270 16.03 -17.09 -10.88
N ALA A 271 16.42 -17.23 -9.61
CA ALA A 271 15.68 -18.03 -8.62
C ALA A 271 14.27 -17.47 -8.39
N TRP A 272 14.12 -16.14 -8.47
CA TRP A 272 12.84 -15.46 -8.61
C TRP A 272 12.72 -14.95 -10.05
N LYS A 273 11.74 -15.48 -10.77
CA LYS A 273 11.49 -15.12 -12.17
C LYS A 273 10.52 -13.96 -12.23
N LEU A 274 10.77 -13.05 -13.16
CA LEU A 274 9.84 -11.97 -13.50
C LEU A 274 8.97 -12.45 -14.67
N GLU A 275 7.72 -12.79 -14.38
CA GLU A 275 6.73 -13.04 -15.41
C GLU A 275 6.05 -11.73 -15.77
N ALA A 276 6.39 -11.17 -16.94
CA ALA A 276 5.61 -10.11 -17.56
C ALA A 276 4.41 -10.76 -18.25
N LYS A 277 3.24 -10.73 -17.60
CA LYS A 277 2.01 -11.25 -18.20
C LYS A 277 1.49 -10.22 -19.18
N LYS A 278 1.64 -10.47 -20.48
CA LYS A 278 0.92 -9.71 -21.50
C LYS A 278 -0.58 -9.91 -21.27
N CYS A 279 -1.32 -8.83 -21.06
CA CYS A 279 -2.77 -8.90 -21.12
C CYS A 279 -3.15 -8.96 -22.60
N ASN A 280 -3.75 -10.07 -23.02
CA ASN A 280 -4.49 -10.15 -24.27
C ASN A 280 -5.82 -9.43 -24.11
#